data_AF-A0A825H496-F1
#
_entry.id   AF-A0A825H496-F1
#
_cell.length_a   1.000
_cell.length_b   1.000
_cell.length_c   1.000
_cell.angle_alpha   90.00
_cell.angle_beta   90.00
_cell.angle_gamma   90.00
#
_symmetry.space_group_name_H-M   'P 1'
#
loop_
_entity.id
_entity.type
_entity.pdbx_description
1 polymer ?
#
loop_
_entity_poly.entity_id
_entity_poly.type
_entity_poly.pdbx_seq_one_letter_code
_entity_poly.pdbx_strand_id
1 'polypeptide(L)'
;ATIGATQSSKIGLTRFETGGRISSSGEVEFTLKNYNGIDDFKFQKVVISTSVGTGLGALVEEINKSADKTGVRATFTVETRGIAAVRAGTTSDTFAINGVTIGQVAYEDGDGNGALVAAINSVKDTTGVEASIDANGQLLLTSREGRGIKIDGDIGGGAFINTNMKENYGRLSLVKNDGKDILISGSNLSSAGFG
;
A
#
# COMPACT_ATOMS: atom_id res chain seq x y z
N ALA A 1 25.04 40.39 -10.11
CA ALA A 1 24.34 39.31 -9.38
C ALA A 1 22.95 39.81 -9.03
N THR A 2 21.91 39.02 -9.29
CA THR A 2 20.51 39.37 -9.00
C THR A 2 20.05 38.54 -7.80
N ILE A 3 19.48 39.18 -6.77
CA ILE A 3 18.94 38.48 -5.60
C ILE A 3 17.51 38.06 -5.92
N GLY A 4 17.22 36.76 -5.81
CA GLY A 4 15.87 36.21 -6.01
C GLY A 4 14.91 36.53 -4.85
N ALA A 5 13.62 36.31 -5.04
CA ALA A 5 12.62 36.53 -4.00
C ALA A 5 12.75 35.49 -2.87
N THR A 6 12.77 35.96 -1.62
CA THR A 6 12.89 35.13 -0.41
C THR A 6 11.64 35.17 0.47
N GLN A 7 10.50 35.59 -0.09
CA GLN A 7 9.21 35.59 0.62
C GLN A 7 8.82 34.14 0.95
N SER A 8 8.19 33.92 2.10
CA SER A 8 7.75 32.59 2.56
C SER A 8 6.85 31.87 1.54
N SER A 9 6.08 32.61 0.76
CA SER A 9 5.21 32.10 -0.31
C SER A 9 5.95 31.66 -1.59
N LYS A 10 7.27 31.89 -1.68
CA LYS A 10 8.12 31.63 -2.86
C LYS A 10 9.26 30.65 -2.58
N ILE A 11 9.43 30.22 -1.33
CA ILE A 11 10.47 29.28 -0.89
C ILE A 11 9.82 28.00 -0.34
N GLY A 12 10.56 26.88 -0.32
CA GLY A 12 10.07 25.62 0.24
C GLY A 12 9.03 24.89 -0.63
N LEU A 13 9.13 25.03 -1.96
CA LEU A 13 8.20 24.38 -2.88
C LEU A 13 8.46 22.87 -2.93
N THR A 14 7.44 22.10 -2.61
CA THR A 14 7.43 20.63 -2.72
C THR A 14 6.29 20.17 -3.61
N ARG A 15 6.51 19.13 -4.41
CA ARG A 15 5.48 18.47 -5.21
C ARG A 15 5.11 17.14 -4.57
N PHE A 16 3.82 16.86 -4.46
CA PHE A 16 3.28 15.60 -3.98
C PHE A 16 2.44 14.95 -5.09
N GLU A 17 2.66 13.67 -5.34
CA GLU A 17 1.85 12.88 -6.27
C GLU A 17 1.49 11.55 -5.63
N THR A 18 0.22 11.14 -5.71
CA THR A 18 -0.24 9.87 -5.14
C THR A 18 -1.05 9.12 -6.17
N GLY A 19 -0.66 7.89 -6.43
CA GLY A 19 -1.31 7.02 -7.40
C GLY A 19 -2.71 6.56 -6.98
N GLY A 20 -3.41 5.96 -7.94
CA GLY A 20 -4.64 5.20 -7.72
C GLY A 20 -4.45 4.01 -6.77
N ARG A 21 -5.56 3.45 -6.29
CA ARG A 21 -5.52 2.20 -5.52
C ARG A 21 -5.12 1.05 -6.44
N ILE A 22 -4.14 0.27 -6.01
CA ILE A 22 -3.60 -0.85 -6.80
C ILE A 22 -4.36 -2.12 -6.41
N SER A 23 -4.96 -2.79 -7.39
CA SER A 23 -5.70 -4.04 -7.21
C SER A 23 -5.17 -5.20 -8.06
N SER A 24 -4.00 -5.03 -8.68
CA SER A 24 -3.36 -6.06 -9.49
C SER A 24 -1.87 -6.16 -9.19
N SER A 25 -1.39 -7.39 -9.00
CA SER A 25 0.04 -7.71 -8.94
C SER A 25 0.69 -7.56 -10.32
N GLY A 26 2.02 -7.49 -10.34
CA GLY A 26 2.77 -7.41 -11.59
C GLY A 26 4.21 -6.96 -11.39
N GLU A 27 5.06 -7.23 -12.39
CA GLU A 27 6.41 -6.65 -12.45
C GLU A 27 6.32 -5.23 -13.02
N VAL A 28 6.76 -4.25 -12.23
CA VAL A 28 6.79 -2.84 -12.58
C VAL A 28 8.20 -2.46 -13.02
N GLU A 29 8.28 -1.72 -14.12
CA GLU A 29 9.49 -1.00 -14.50
C GLU A 29 9.19 0.49 -14.36
N PHE A 30 9.76 1.14 -13.35
CA PHE A 30 9.50 2.54 -13.03
C PHE A 30 10.61 3.41 -13.61
N THR A 31 10.26 4.55 -14.22
CA THR A 31 11.23 5.51 -14.77
C THR A 31 10.80 6.93 -14.47
N LEU A 32 11.69 7.71 -13.87
CA LEU A 32 11.53 9.17 -13.78
C LEU A 32 12.05 9.80 -15.05
N LYS A 33 11.19 10.49 -15.78
CA LYS A 33 11.57 11.21 -16.98
C LYS A 33 12.29 12.50 -16.61
N ASN A 34 13.33 12.82 -17.37
CA ASN A 34 13.99 14.12 -17.29
C ASN A 34 14.41 14.52 -15.86
N TYR A 35 15.01 13.60 -15.11
CA TYR A 35 15.24 13.78 -13.67
C TYR A 35 16.26 14.89 -13.37
N ASN A 36 17.21 15.14 -14.29
CA ASN A 36 18.28 16.14 -14.18
C ASN A 36 18.19 17.28 -15.21
N GLY A 37 17.09 17.35 -15.98
CA GLY A 37 16.95 18.32 -17.09
C GLY A 37 17.33 17.78 -18.47
N ILE A 38 17.89 16.56 -18.57
CA ILE A 38 18.31 15.93 -19.82
C ILE A 38 17.94 14.45 -19.87
N ASP A 39 18.35 13.68 -18.86
CA ASP A 39 18.30 12.22 -18.85
C ASP A 39 17.08 11.67 -18.11
N ASP A 40 16.71 10.44 -18.44
CA ASP A 40 15.76 9.64 -17.66
C ASP A 40 16.49 8.82 -16.59
N PHE A 41 15.80 8.56 -15.47
CA PHE A 41 16.28 7.65 -14.43
C PHE A 41 15.43 6.39 -14.40
N LYS A 42 16.00 5.28 -14.88
CA LYS A 42 15.35 3.97 -14.89
C LYS A 42 15.73 3.17 -13.64
N PHE A 43 14.72 2.72 -12.90
CA PHE A 43 14.93 1.89 -11.71
C PHE A 43 15.05 0.41 -12.07
N GLN A 44 15.55 -0.40 -11.14
CA GLN A 44 15.41 -1.85 -11.27
C GLN A 44 13.93 -2.25 -11.29
N LYS A 45 13.63 -3.36 -11.96
CA LYS A 45 12.28 -3.90 -11.97
C LYS A 45 11.91 -4.42 -10.59
N VAL A 46 10.68 -4.17 -10.17
CA VAL A 46 10.17 -4.59 -8.87
C VAL A 46 8.87 -5.36 -9.06
N VAL A 47 8.77 -6.51 -8.41
CA VAL A 47 7.54 -7.30 -8.38
C VAL A 47 6.60 -6.75 -7.31
N ILE A 48 5.36 -6.48 -7.68
CA ILE A 48 4.27 -6.12 -6.77
C ILE A 48 3.47 -7.38 -6.48
N SER A 49 3.55 -7.89 -5.25
CA SER A 49 2.82 -9.10 -4.82
C SER A 49 2.59 -9.12 -3.30
N THR A 50 2.14 -10.26 -2.77
CA THR A 50 1.95 -10.53 -1.33
C THR A 50 3.17 -11.19 -0.67
N SER A 51 4.20 -11.53 -1.45
CA SER A 51 5.40 -12.24 -0.97
C SER A 51 6.38 -11.31 -0.26
N VAL A 52 7.21 -11.89 0.63
CA VAL A 52 8.33 -11.18 1.27
C VAL A 52 9.29 -10.62 0.22
N GLY A 53 9.78 -9.40 0.43
CA GLY A 53 10.69 -8.72 -0.50
C GLY A 53 10.04 -8.21 -1.79
N THR A 54 8.70 -8.18 -1.85
CA THR A 54 7.93 -7.67 -3.00
C THR A 54 6.92 -6.62 -2.52
N GLY A 55 6.18 -6.02 -3.45
CA GLY A 55 5.15 -5.03 -3.14
C GLY A 55 5.67 -3.60 -3.15
N LEU A 56 4.86 -2.69 -2.65
CA LEU A 56 5.20 -1.27 -2.61
C LEU A 56 6.36 -0.97 -1.68
N GLY A 57 6.59 -1.78 -0.64
CA GLY A 57 7.78 -1.63 0.20
C GLY A 57 9.07 -1.73 -0.59
N ALA A 58 9.21 -2.78 -1.40
CA ALA A 58 10.37 -2.98 -2.27
C ALA A 58 10.50 -1.86 -3.32
N LEU A 59 9.39 -1.39 -3.89
CA LEU A 59 9.41 -0.30 -4.87
C LEU A 59 9.84 1.03 -4.22
N VAL A 60 9.34 1.30 -3.02
CA VAL A 60 9.72 2.49 -2.25
C VAL A 60 11.18 2.45 -1.84
N GLU A 61 11.71 1.30 -1.41
CA GLU A 61 13.14 1.14 -1.13
C GLU A 61 14.00 1.43 -2.36
N GLU A 62 13.64 0.87 -3.52
CA GLU A 62 14.38 1.09 -4.76
C GLU A 62 14.35 2.56 -5.21
N ILE A 63 13.20 3.24 -5.11
CA ILE A 63 13.11 4.68 -5.40
C ILE A 63 13.98 5.48 -4.44
N ASN A 64 13.85 5.21 -3.14
CA ASN A 64 14.54 5.97 -2.09
C ASN A 64 16.06 5.75 -2.08
N LYS A 65 16.55 4.63 -2.60
CA LYS A 65 17.99 4.34 -2.76
C LYS A 65 18.73 5.38 -3.60
N SER A 66 18.02 6.06 -4.52
CA SER A 66 18.57 7.09 -5.39
C SER A 66 17.93 8.47 -5.16
N ALA A 67 17.26 8.69 -4.04
CA ALA A 67 16.55 9.94 -3.75
C ALA A 67 17.49 11.17 -3.67
N ASP A 68 18.75 10.96 -3.29
CA ASP A 68 19.80 11.98 -3.30
C ASP A 68 20.13 12.45 -4.72
N LYS A 69 20.00 11.56 -5.71
CA LYS A 69 20.26 11.85 -7.13
C LYS A 69 19.05 12.35 -7.88
N THR A 70 17.88 11.77 -7.62
CA THR A 70 16.64 12.07 -8.35
C THR A 70 15.85 13.22 -7.74
N GLY A 71 16.09 13.53 -6.46
CA GLY A 71 15.28 14.49 -5.69
C GLY A 71 13.87 13.99 -5.37
N VAL A 72 13.55 12.74 -5.71
CA VAL A 72 12.24 12.11 -5.48
C VAL A 72 12.34 11.10 -4.35
N ARG A 73 11.48 11.26 -3.34
CA ARG A 73 11.26 10.27 -2.29
C ARG A 73 9.91 9.61 -2.46
N ALA A 74 9.80 8.37 -2.04
CA ALA A 74 8.56 7.61 -2.08
C ALA A 74 8.14 7.12 -0.69
N THR A 75 6.84 6.93 -0.51
CA THR A 75 6.22 6.26 0.62
C THR A 75 5.02 5.46 0.13
N PHE A 76 4.48 4.57 0.96
CA PHE A 76 3.31 3.77 0.62
C PHE A 76 2.29 3.77 1.75
N THR A 77 1.07 3.39 1.42
CA THR A 77 0.06 2.96 2.40
C THR A 77 -0.64 1.73 1.86
N VAL A 78 -0.56 0.62 2.59
CA VAL A 78 -1.28 -0.62 2.25
C VAL A 78 -2.21 -0.97 3.39
N GLU A 79 -3.47 -0.57 3.22
CA GLU A 79 -4.54 -0.80 4.19
C GLU A 79 -5.82 -1.26 3.49
N THR A 80 -6.46 -2.28 4.06
CA THR A 80 -7.83 -2.69 3.72
C THR A 80 -8.72 -2.46 4.95
N ARG A 81 -9.71 -1.58 4.82
CA ARG A 81 -10.61 -1.18 5.92
C ARG A 81 -12.04 -1.56 5.60
N GLY A 82 -12.72 -2.24 6.53
CA GLY A 82 -14.15 -2.54 6.43
C GLY A 82 -15.00 -1.29 6.29
N ILE A 83 -16.15 -1.41 5.61
CA ILE A 83 -17.02 -0.26 5.34
C ILE A 83 -17.96 0.08 6.51
N ALA A 84 -18.06 -0.78 7.52
CA ALA A 84 -18.88 -0.59 8.71
C ALA A 84 -18.26 -1.30 9.91
N ALA A 85 -18.76 -0.98 11.11
CA ALA A 85 -18.33 -1.64 12.33
C ALA A 85 -18.56 -3.15 12.26
N VAL A 86 -17.63 -3.94 12.79
CA VAL A 86 -17.72 -5.40 12.78
C VAL A 86 -19.03 -5.85 13.43
N ARG A 87 -19.70 -6.82 12.81
CA ARG A 87 -20.86 -7.52 13.36
C ARG A 87 -20.56 -8.99 13.52
N ALA A 88 -21.34 -9.66 14.37
CA ALA A 88 -21.22 -11.09 14.59
C ALA A 88 -21.26 -11.86 13.26
N GLY A 89 -20.40 -12.87 13.15
CA GLY A 89 -20.21 -13.61 11.92
C GLY A 89 -19.25 -14.77 12.10
N THR A 90 -18.96 -15.45 11.00
CA THR A 90 -18.02 -16.57 10.99
C THR A 90 -17.30 -16.59 9.65
N THR A 91 -15.98 -16.79 9.69
CA THR A 91 -15.17 -17.01 8.49
C THR A 91 -15.40 -18.45 7.97
N SER A 92 -15.13 -18.69 6.68
CA SER A 92 -15.11 -20.05 6.14
C SER A 92 -13.92 -20.86 6.64
N ASP A 93 -14.01 -22.17 6.56
CA ASP A 93 -12.89 -23.12 6.74
C ASP A 93 -11.69 -22.85 5.81
N THR A 94 -11.94 -22.25 4.65
CA THR A 94 -10.93 -21.87 3.65
C THR A 94 -10.44 -20.43 3.77
N PHE A 95 -10.84 -19.70 4.82
CA PHE A 95 -10.39 -18.32 5.04
C PHE A 95 -8.87 -18.26 5.16
N ALA A 96 -8.26 -17.44 4.30
CA ALA A 96 -6.82 -17.28 4.22
C ALA A 96 -6.45 -15.83 3.91
N ILE A 97 -5.26 -15.41 4.37
CA ILE A 97 -4.67 -14.12 4.01
C ILE A 97 -3.27 -14.37 3.46
N ASN A 98 -2.97 -13.78 2.30
CA ASN A 98 -1.68 -13.91 1.61
C ASN A 98 -1.24 -15.37 1.44
N GLY A 99 -2.19 -16.26 1.16
CA GLY A 99 -1.96 -17.70 0.97
C GLY A 99 -1.81 -18.54 2.25
N VAL A 100 -1.88 -17.92 3.43
CA VAL A 100 -1.85 -18.65 4.72
C VAL A 100 -3.27 -18.87 5.22
N THR A 101 -3.67 -20.13 5.35
CA THR A 101 -4.99 -20.50 5.91
C THR A 101 -5.06 -20.17 7.39
N ILE A 102 -6.09 -19.42 7.76
CA ILE A 102 -6.46 -19.10 9.15
C ILE A 102 -7.61 -20.01 9.60
N GLY A 103 -8.54 -20.31 8.68
CA GLY A 103 -9.66 -21.22 8.92
C GLY A 103 -10.88 -20.55 9.55
N GLN A 104 -11.80 -21.38 10.03
CA GLN A 104 -13.07 -20.93 10.58
C GLN A 104 -12.89 -20.27 11.96
N VAL A 105 -13.44 -19.07 12.10
CA VAL A 105 -13.39 -18.24 13.31
C VAL A 105 -14.75 -17.60 13.49
N ALA A 106 -15.40 -17.85 14.63
CA ALA A 106 -16.62 -17.15 15.02
C ALA A 106 -16.27 -15.88 15.80
N TYR A 107 -16.83 -14.75 15.41
CA TYR A 107 -16.60 -13.45 16.02
C TYR A 107 -17.93 -12.76 16.33
N GLU A 108 -17.90 -11.89 17.34
CA GLU A 108 -19.09 -11.18 17.85
C GLU A 108 -19.16 -9.74 17.32
N ASP A 109 -20.24 -9.03 17.66
CA ASP A 109 -20.35 -7.61 17.35
C ASP A 109 -19.15 -6.83 17.91
N GLY A 110 -18.56 -5.98 17.07
CA GLY A 110 -17.33 -5.25 17.37
C GLY A 110 -16.08 -6.11 17.55
N ASP A 111 -16.12 -7.40 17.17
CA ASP A 111 -15.12 -8.39 17.57
C ASP A 111 -14.93 -8.40 19.10
N GLY A 112 -16.03 -8.33 19.85
CA GLY A 112 -16.00 -8.21 21.32
C GLY A 112 -15.33 -9.38 22.05
N ASN A 113 -15.28 -10.56 21.41
CA ASN A 113 -14.53 -11.72 21.86
C ASN A 113 -13.05 -11.71 21.38
N GLY A 114 -12.66 -10.74 20.55
CA GLY A 114 -11.32 -10.55 19.98
C GLY A 114 -10.87 -11.65 19.02
N ALA A 115 -11.78 -12.54 18.61
CA ALA A 115 -11.44 -13.78 17.93
C ALA A 115 -10.94 -13.53 16.51
N LEU A 116 -11.58 -12.61 15.77
CA LEU A 116 -11.19 -12.32 14.38
C LEU A 116 -9.80 -11.68 14.33
N VAL A 117 -9.58 -10.64 15.13
CA VAL A 117 -8.28 -9.95 15.20
C VAL A 117 -7.19 -10.90 15.70
N ALA A 118 -7.45 -11.68 16.75
CA ALA A 118 -6.47 -12.62 17.29
C ALA A 118 -6.09 -13.70 16.27
N ALA A 119 -7.07 -14.26 15.55
CA ALA A 119 -6.82 -15.30 14.55
C ALA A 119 -5.95 -14.79 13.40
N ILE A 120 -6.25 -13.59 12.86
CA ILE A 120 -5.43 -12.98 11.80
C ILE A 120 -4.02 -12.67 12.33
N ASN A 121 -3.92 -12.11 13.53
CA ASN A 121 -2.63 -11.72 14.10
C ASN A 121 -1.76 -12.91 14.54
N SER A 122 -2.34 -14.09 14.76
CA SER A 122 -1.59 -15.32 15.09
C SER A 122 -0.63 -15.75 13.98
N VAL A 123 -0.86 -15.31 12.74
CA VAL A 123 -0.03 -15.62 11.57
C VAL A 123 0.60 -14.38 10.92
N LYS A 124 0.57 -13.22 11.59
CA LYS A 124 1.02 -11.93 11.02
C LYS A 124 2.48 -11.92 10.57
N ASP A 125 3.36 -12.66 11.24
CA ASP A 125 4.78 -12.70 10.89
C ASP A 125 4.99 -13.48 9.56
N THR A 126 4.05 -14.35 9.20
CA THR A 126 4.03 -15.06 7.92
C THR A 126 3.28 -14.26 6.86
N THR A 127 2.07 -13.78 7.16
CA THR A 127 1.21 -13.08 6.19
C THR A 127 1.66 -11.64 5.92
N GLY A 128 2.29 -10.98 6.90
CA GLY A 128 2.70 -9.56 6.85
C GLY A 128 1.54 -8.61 6.96
N VAL A 129 0.41 -9.11 7.46
CA VAL A 129 -0.83 -8.36 7.65
C VAL A 129 -1.17 -8.38 9.13
N GLU A 130 -1.33 -7.19 9.68
CA GLU A 130 -1.80 -7.00 11.04
C GLU A 130 -3.25 -6.54 11.02
N ALA A 131 -4.08 -7.17 11.84
CA ALA A 131 -5.46 -6.81 12.05
C ALA A 131 -5.63 -5.95 13.30
N SER A 132 -6.58 -5.02 13.24
CA SER A 132 -7.06 -4.23 14.37
C SER A 132 -8.51 -3.83 14.16
N ILE A 133 -9.18 -3.42 15.24
CA ILE A 133 -10.45 -2.69 15.16
C ILE A 133 -10.13 -1.20 15.30
N ASP A 134 -10.56 -0.39 14.33
CA ASP A 134 -10.31 1.04 14.35
C ASP A 134 -11.27 1.81 15.30
N ALA A 135 -11.08 3.12 15.41
CA ALA A 135 -11.90 3.98 16.27
C ALA A 135 -13.40 4.00 15.91
N ASN A 136 -13.76 3.58 14.69
CA ASN A 136 -15.14 3.48 14.21
C ASN A 136 -15.70 2.05 14.36
N GLY A 137 -14.96 1.13 14.96
CA GLY A 137 -15.32 -0.28 15.10
C GLY A 137 -15.08 -1.11 13.84
N GLN A 138 -14.44 -0.56 12.80
CA GLN A 138 -14.23 -1.24 11.53
C GLN A 138 -12.99 -2.13 11.62
N LEU A 139 -13.03 -3.29 10.96
CA LEU A 139 -11.83 -4.11 10.76
C LEU A 139 -10.83 -3.36 9.88
N LEU A 140 -9.61 -3.17 10.38
CA LEU A 140 -8.49 -2.61 9.65
C LEU A 140 -7.39 -3.65 9.51
N LEU A 141 -7.02 -3.96 8.26
CA LEU A 141 -5.87 -4.78 7.90
C LEU A 141 -4.77 -3.89 7.34
N THR A 142 -3.59 -3.94 7.93
CA THR A 142 -2.44 -3.11 7.54
C THR A 142 -1.25 -4.00 7.19
N SER A 143 -0.58 -3.71 6.07
CA SER A 143 0.74 -4.29 5.78
C SER A 143 1.85 -3.28 6.05
N ARG A 144 2.64 -3.54 7.09
CA ARG A 144 3.73 -2.63 7.53
C ARG A 144 4.92 -2.63 6.58
N GLU A 145 5.17 -3.75 5.91
CA GLU A 145 6.27 -3.91 4.96
C GLU A 145 5.86 -3.53 3.52
N GLY A 146 4.62 -3.08 3.32
CA GLY A 146 4.13 -2.68 2.00
C GLY A 146 3.87 -3.84 1.05
N ARG A 147 3.67 -5.05 1.57
CA ARG A 147 3.18 -6.21 0.80
C ARG A 147 1.71 -6.02 0.47
N GLY A 148 1.25 -6.65 -0.61
CA GLY A 148 -0.18 -6.74 -0.87
C GLY A 148 -0.96 -7.45 0.24
N ILE A 149 -2.24 -7.11 0.35
CA ILE A 149 -3.23 -7.80 1.17
C ILE A 149 -4.17 -8.52 0.21
N LYS A 150 -4.09 -9.85 0.21
CA LYS A 150 -5.03 -10.72 -0.49
C LYS A 150 -5.77 -11.60 0.50
N ILE A 151 -7.08 -11.56 0.44
CA ILE A 151 -7.99 -12.34 1.29
C ILE A 151 -8.66 -13.38 0.41
N ASP A 152 -8.40 -14.65 0.70
CA ASP A 152 -9.03 -15.80 0.06
C ASP A 152 -10.05 -16.44 1.01
N GLY A 153 -10.97 -17.22 0.46
CA GLY A 153 -12.12 -17.74 1.20
C GLY A 153 -13.11 -16.63 1.62
N ASP A 154 -14.05 -16.97 2.50
CA ASP A 154 -14.99 -16.02 3.09
C ASP A 154 -14.51 -15.55 4.46
N ILE A 155 -14.36 -14.22 4.61
CA ILE A 155 -14.05 -13.57 5.90
C ILE A 155 -15.32 -13.32 6.72
N GLY A 156 -16.50 -13.64 6.17
CA GLY A 156 -17.80 -13.45 6.78
C GLY A 156 -18.35 -12.05 6.56
N GLY A 157 -19.65 -11.97 6.26
CA GLY A 157 -20.32 -10.69 5.94
C GLY A 157 -20.24 -9.65 7.07
N GLY A 158 -20.12 -10.09 8.32
CA GLY A 158 -19.97 -9.22 9.49
C GLY A 158 -18.67 -8.43 9.54
N ALA A 159 -17.64 -8.80 8.75
CA ALA A 159 -16.39 -8.05 8.67
C ALA A 159 -16.46 -6.85 7.69
N PHE A 160 -17.53 -6.76 6.88
CA PHE A 160 -17.75 -5.67 5.91
C PHE A 160 -16.60 -5.42 4.93
N ILE A 161 -15.93 -6.50 4.51
CA ILE A 161 -14.92 -6.49 3.45
C ILE A 161 -15.58 -6.98 2.15
N ASN A 162 -15.81 -6.06 1.21
CA ASN A 162 -16.41 -6.40 -0.09
C ASN A 162 -15.42 -7.13 -1.00
N THR A 163 -15.94 -7.84 -2.01
CA THR A 163 -15.12 -8.60 -2.98
C THR A 163 -14.01 -7.77 -3.63
N ASN A 164 -14.30 -6.51 -3.99
CA ASN A 164 -13.31 -5.59 -4.60
C ASN A 164 -12.29 -5.01 -3.60
N MET A 165 -12.33 -5.42 -2.34
CA MET A 165 -11.38 -5.05 -1.28
C MET A 165 -10.51 -6.24 -0.87
N LYS A 166 -10.86 -7.46 -1.30
CA LYS A 166 -10.12 -8.69 -1.00
C LYS A 166 -8.76 -8.76 -1.67
N GLU A 167 -8.51 -7.96 -2.71
CA GLU A 167 -7.19 -7.85 -3.32
C GLU A 167 -6.79 -6.38 -3.42
N ASN A 168 -5.74 -6.02 -2.67
CA ASN A 168 -5.29 -4.64 -2.50
C ASN A 168 -3.77 -4.58 -2.30
N TYR A 169 -3.08 -3.81 -3.12
CA TYR A 169 -1.63 -3.59 -3.02
C TYR A 169 -1.30 -2.16 -2.56
N GLY A 170 -2.30 -1.40 -2.13
CA GLY A 170 -2.16 -0.08 -1.53
C GLY A 170 -2.04 1.06 -2.53
N ARG A 171 -1.33 2.12 -2.11
CA ARG A 171 -1.06 3.33 -2.89
C ARG A 171 0.40 3.76 -2.71
N LEU A 172 1.02 4.17 -3.81
CA LEU A 172 2.34 4.79 -3.83
C LEU A 172 2.19 6.31 -3.81
N SER A 173 2.97 6.97 -2.97
CA SER A 173 3.05 8.43 -2.89
C SER A 173 4.49 8.89 -3.10
N LEU A 174 4.67 9.95 -3.88
CA LEU A 174 5.95 10.51 -4.26
C LEU A 174 6.02 11.96 -3.79
N VAL A 175 7.21 12.38 -3.38
CA VAL A 175 7.52 13.75 -2.95
C VAL A 175 8.78 14.22 -3.64
N LYS A 176 8.72 15.39 -4.29
CA LYS A 176 9.87 16.06 -4.89
C LYS A 176 10.09 17.43 -4.26
N ASN A 177 11.34 17.83 -4.09
CA ASN A 177 11.73 19.04 -3.34
C ASN A 177 11.95 20.30 -4.20
N ASP A 178 11.52 20.31 -5.47
CA ASP A 178 11.72 21.45 -6.39
C ASP A 178 10.42 21.99 -7.02
N GLY A 179 9.25 21.55 -6.55
CA GLY A 179 7.93 22.01 -6.97
C GLY A 179 7.51 21.67 -8.41
N LYS A 180 8.41 21.10 -9.22
CA LYS A 180 8.11 20.65 -10.59
C LYS A 180 7.33 19.32 -10.55
N ASP A 181 6.56 19.07 -11.59
CA ASP A 181 5.84 17.81 -11.77
C ASP A 181 6.80 16.60 -11.75
N ILE A 182 6.30 15.47 -11.26
CA ILE A 182 7.03 14.21 -11.24
C ILE A 182 6.62 13.43 -12.49
N LEU A 183 7.43 13.52 -13.54
CA LEU A 183 7.11 12.86 -14.80
C LEU A 183 7.49 11.36 -14.71
N ILE A 184 6.48 10.50 -14.76
CA ILE A 184 6.63 9.05 -14.60
C ILE A 184 6.36 8.37 -15.94
N SER A 185 7.16 7.35 -16.24
CA SER A 185 6.96 6.45 -17.38
C SER A 185 7.43 5.04 -17.03
N GLY A 186 7.19 4.08 -17.93
CA GLY A 186 7.65 2.71 -17.78
C GLY A 186 6.60 1.68 -18.17
N SER A 187 6.72 0.46 -17.66
CA SER A 187 5.80 -0.65 -17.95
C SER A 187 5.01 -1.06 -16.71
N ASN A 188 3.76 -1.48 -16.92
CA ASN A 188 2.83 -1.93 -15.88
C ASN A 188 2.63 -0.91 -14.74
N LEU A 189 2.61 0.39 -15.06
CA LEU A 189 2.44 1.46 -14.07
C LEU A 189 1.11 1.38 -13.32
N SER A 190 0.10 0.69 -13.84
CA SER A 190 -1.15 0.40 -13.13
C SER A 190 -0.92 -0.41 -11.84
N SER A 191 0.09 -1.30 -11.82
CA SER A 191 0.56 -2.00 -10.62
C SER A 191 1.39 -1.13 -9.67
N ALA A 192 1.69 0.12 -10.03
CA ALA A 192 2.25 1.15 -9.17
C ALA A 192 1.25 2.30 -8.87
N GLY A 193 0.03 2.23 -9.42
CA GLY A 193 -1.01 3.26 -9.26
C GLY A 193 -0.86 4.47 -10.18
N PHE A 194 0.03 4.41 -11.19
CA PHE A 194 0.33 5.50 -12.12
C PHE A 194 0.11 5.12 -13.60
N GLY A 195 -0.73 4.11 -13.85
CA GLY A 195 -1.07 3.62 -15.19
C GLY A 195 -2.38 4.17 -15.73
#